data_AF-A0A3M7P7H4-F1
#
_entry.id   AF-A0A3M7P7H4-F1
#
_cell.length_a   1.000
_cell.length_b   1.000
_cell.length_c   1.000
_cell.angle_alpha   90.00
_cell.angle_beta   90.00
_cell.angle_gamma   90.00
#
_symmetry.space_group_name_H-M   'P 1'
#
loop_
_entity.id
_entity.type
_entity.pdbx_description
1 polymer ?
#
loop_
_entity_poly.entity_id
_entity_poly.type
_entity_poly.pdbx_seq_one_letter_code
_entity_poly.pdbx_strand_id
1 'polypeptide(L)'
;DAPKYHQELKLYKVTDSITGQVVGYFYTDLHPRDGKYGHAAVFGLREGTKLGNQIPVCIMVCNFTKPTADQPSLLTHDEVETFFHEFGHVMHQICTKANFYKFA
;
A
#
# COMPACT_ATOMS: atom_id res chain seq x y z
N ASP A 1 -9.78 -14.59 -2.56
CA ASP A 1 -8.79 -14.23 -1.54
C ASP A 1 -7.40 -14.17 -2.13
N ALA A 2 -6.57 -13.27 -1.61
CA ALA A 2 -5.15 -13.19 -1.92
C ALA A 2 -4.32 -13.59 -0.68
N PRO A 3 -3.14 -14.20 -0.84
CA PRO A 3 -2.30 -14.57 0.29
C PRO A 3 -1.92 -13.36 1.13
N LYS A 4 -2.11 -13.45 2.45
CA LYS A 4 -1.68 -12.44 3.42
C LYS A 4 -0.80 -13.12 4.45
N TYR A 5 0.32 -12.50 4.80
CA TYR A 5 1.14 -12.98 5.93
C TYR A 5 0.50 -12.66 7.29
N HIS A 6 -0.48 -11.75 7.33
CA HIS A 6 -1.20 -11.38 8.54
C HIS A 6 -2.65 -11.01 8.22
N GLN A 7 -3.60 -11.40 9.09
CA GLN A 7 -5.04 -11.33 8.81
C GLN A 7 -5.56 -9.89 8.68
N GLU A 8 -4.96 -8.95 9.42
CA GLU A 8 -5.37 -7.54 9.41
C GLU A 8 -4.99 -6.79 8.13
N LEU A 9 -4.19 -7.38 7.23
CA LEU A 9 -3.88 -6.74 5.95
C LEU A 9 -5.15 -6.58 5.12
N LYS A 10 -5.34 -5.41 4.54
CA LYS A 10 -6.38 -5.18 3.53
C LYS A 10 -5.73 -5.07 2.17
N LEU A 11 -6.27 -5.77 1.18
CA LEU A 11 -5.84 -5.67 -0.21
C LEU A 11 -6.82 -4.79 -0.97
N TYR A 12 -6.28 -3.84 -1.72
CA TYR A 12 -7.03 -2.99 -2.62
C TYR A 12 -6.64 -3.29 -4.06
N LYS A 13 -7.65 -3.35 -4.93
CA LYS A 13 -7.48 -3.40 -6.39
C LYS A 13 -7.64 -1.98 -6.91
N VAL A 14 -6.65 -1.49 -7.64
CA VAL A 14 -6.69 -0.17 -8.27
C VAL A 14 -7.06 -0.33 -9.73
N THR A 15 -8.09 0.38 -10.16
CA THR A 15 -8.59 0.37 -11.54
C THR A 15 -8.58 1.76 -12.11
N ASP A 16 -8.19 1.88 -13.37
CA ASP A 16 -8.41 3.09 -14.16
C ASP A 16 -9.93 3.34 -14.27
N SER A 17 -10.37 4.56 -13.96
CA SER A 17 -11.80 4.88 -13.84
C SER A 17 -12.51 5.00 -15.19
N ILE A 18 -11.78 5.22 -16.28
CA ILE A 18 -12.35 5.39 -17.62
C ILE A 18 -12.45 4.03 -18.31
N THR A 19 -11.39 3.23 -18.24
CA THR A 19 -11.26 1.96 -18.96
C THR A 19 -11.67 0.75 -18.11
N GLY A 20 -11.70 0.89 -16.78
CA GLY A 20 -11.90 -0.22 -15.84
C GLY A 20 -10.69 -1.16 -15.73
N GLN A 21 -9.59 -0.88 -16.45
CA GLN A 21 -8.41 -1.74 -16.45
C GLN A 21 -7.75 -1.74 -15.07
N VAL A 22 -7.32 -2.91 -14.62
CA VAL A 22 -6.51 -3.01 -13.40
C VAL A 22 -5.13 -2.41 -13.65
N VAL A 23 -4.77 -1.43 -12.82
CA VAL A 23 -3.47 -0.75 -12.91
C VAL A 23 -2.51 -1.18 -11.79
N GLY A 24 -3.01 -1.77 -10.72
CA GLY A 24 -2.17 -2.21 -9.61
C GLY A 24 -2.95 -2.80 -8.45
N TYR A 25 -2.22 -3.31 -7.47
CA TYR A 25 -2.75 -3.74 -6.19
C TYR A 25 -1.88 -3.21 -5.07
N PHE A 26 -2.46 -2.85 -3.94
CA PHE A 26 -1.67 -2.54 -2.75
C PHE A 26 -2.30 -3.11 -1.50
N TYR A 27 -1.44 -3.52 -0.57
CA TYR A 27 -1.84 -3.89 0.77
C TYR A 27 -1.71 -2.70 1.72
N THR A 28 -2.56 -2.64 2.73
CA THR A 28 -2.34 -1.79 3.90
C THR A 28 -2.10 -2.66 5.14
N ASP A 29 -1.06 -2.32 5.88
CA ASP A 29 -0.71 -2.90 7.18
C ASP A 29 -0.52 -1.74 8.17
N LEU A 30 -1.62 -1.29 8.77
CA LEU A 30 -1.69 0.04 9.41
C LEU A 30 -1.40 0.05 10.90
N HIS A 31 -1.41 -1.10 11.56
CA HIS A 31 -1.46 -1.17 13.02
C HIS A 31 -0.22 -1.85 13.63
N PRO A 32 0.23 -1.42 14.82
CA PRO A 32 1.39 -2.01 15.47
C PRO A 32 1.12 -3.46 15.91
N ARG A 33 2.18 -4.27 15.90
CA ARG A 33 2.23 -5.61 16.50
C ARG A 33 3.69 -6.03 16.68
N ASP A 34 3.94 -6.99 17.56
CA ASP A 34 5.28 -7.52 17.80
C ASP A 34 5.92 -8.06 16.52
N GLY A 35 7.20 -7.75 16.33
CA GLY A 35 7.98 -8.16 15.16
C GLY A 35 7.66 -7.43 13.85
N LYS A 36 6.72 -6.48 13.84
CA LYS A 36 6.44 -5.63 12.67
C LYS A 36 7.44 -4.47 12.56
N TYR A 37 7.77 -4.08 11.33
CA TYR A 37 8.55 -2.88 11.04
C TYR A 37 7.94 -1.63 11.69
N GLY A 38 8.76 -0.88 12.44
CA GLY A 38 8.29 0.17 13.36
C GLY A 38 8.01 1.55 12.74
N HIS A 39 8.48 1.82 11.53
CA HIS A 39 8.26 3.11 10.85
C HIS A 39 7.19 3.03 9.78
N ALA A 40 6.69 4.19 9.37
CA ALA A 40 5.87 4.31 8.17
C ALA A 40 6.75 4.11 6.92
N ALA A 41 6.29 3.32 5.95
CA ALA A 41 7.01 3.05 4.72
C ALA A 41 6.11 2.38 3.67
N VAL A 42 6.49 2.49 2.39
CA VAL A 42 5.99 1.66 1.31
C VAL A 42 7.07 0.70 0.81
N PHE A 43 6.72 -0.57 0.67
CA PHE A 43 7.59 -1.59 0.08
C PHE A 43 7.00 -2.12 -1.23
N GLY A 44 7.81 -2.07 -2.30
CA GLY A 44 7.50 -2.76 -3.56
C GLY A 44 7.57 -4.27 -3.36
N LEU A 45 6.50 -4.98 -3.72
CA LEU A 45 6.43 -6.45 -3.69
C LEU A 45 6.60 -7.03 -5.11
N ARG A 46 6.11 -6.30 -6.11
CA ARG A 46 6.28 -6.63 -7.52
C ARG A 46 6.28 -5.33 -8.33
N GLU A 47 7.35 -5.12 -9.11
CA GLU A 47 7.50 -3.92 -9.92
C GLU A 47 6.56 -3.89 -11.13
N GLY A 48 6.07 -2.71 -11.51
CA GLY A 48 5.26 -2.54 -12.72
C GLY A 48 6.12 -2.44 -13.96
N THR A 49 5.83 -3.20 -15.02
CA THR A 49 6.56 -3.03 -16.30
C THR A 49 5.64 -3.13 -17.50
N LYS A 50 5.79 -2.21 -18.46
CA LYS A 50 5.03 -2.26 -19.72
C LYS A 50 5.44 -3.43 -20.61
N LEU A 51 6.75 -3.66 -20.79
CA LEU A 51 7.23 -4.71 -21.69
C LEU A 51 6.95 -6.11 -21.15
N GLY A 52 7.01 -6.29 -19.83
CA GLY A 52 6.64 -7.56 -19.18
C GLY A 52 5.13 -7.71 -18.91
N ASN A 53 4.32 -6.70 -19.27
CA ASN A 53 2.89 -6.62 -18.93
C ASN A 53 2.61 -6.97 -17.45
N GLN A 54 3.48 -6.48 -16.56
CA GLN A 54 3.46 -6.84 -15.14
C GLN A 54 2.74 -5.75 -14.35
N ILE A 55 1.68 -6.14 -13.63
CA ILE A 55 0.89 -5.24 -12.78
C ILE A 55 1.64 -5.02 -11.45
N PRO A 56 1.93 -3.77 -11.05
CA PRO A 56 2.63 -3.49 -9.79
C PRO A 56 1.84 -3.95 -8.56
N VAL A 57 2.58 -4.39 -7.54
CA VAL A 57 2.05 -4.72 -6.21
C VAL A 57 2.95 -4.12 -5.16
N CYS A 58 2.38 -3.43 -4.17
CA CYS A 58 3.12 -2.90 -3.04
C CYS A 58 2.36 -3.02 -1.73
N ILE A 59 3.02 -2.67 -0.63
CA ILE A 59 2.41 -2.62 0.70
C ILE A 59 2.79 -1.33 1.41
N MET A 60 1.77 -0.65 1.93
CA MET A 60 1.92 0.49 2.82
C MET A 60 1.87 0.02 4.27
N VAL A 61 2.96 0.24 4.98
CA VAL A 61 3.16 -0.14 6.37
C VAL A 61 3.13 1.12 7.23
N CYS A 62 2.25 1.17 8.23
CA CYS A 62 2.18 2.22 9.25
C CYS A 62 1.97 1.58 10.63
N ASN A 63 2.00 2.38 11.69
CA ASN A 63 1.81 1.90 13.07
C ASN A 63 0.81 2.76 13.88
N PHE A 64 -0.31 3.12 13.26
CA PHE A 64 -1.37 3.87 13.92
C PHE A 64 -2.08 3.02 14.98
N THR A 65 -2.37 3.64 16.12
CA THR A 65 -3.03 3.00 17.27
C THR A 65 -4.27 2.23 16.83
N LYS A 66 -4.39 0.95 17.23
CA LYS A 66 -5.56 0.12 16.89
C LYS A 66 -6.83 0.69 17.51
N PRO A 67 -7.99 0.62 16.82
CA PRO A 67 -9.27 0.84 17.49
C PRO A 67 -9.47 -0.24 18.57
N THR A 68 -10.18 0.11 19.63
CA THR A 68 -10.65 -0.82 20.65
C THR A 68 -12.18 -1.01 20.52
N ALA A 69 -12.78 -1.83 21.37
CA ALA A 69 -14.22 -2.01 21.39
C ALA A 69 -14.98 -0.70 21.66
N ASP A 70 -14.41 0.17 22.51
CA ASP A 70 -15.08 1.38 23.00
C ASP A 70 -14.54 2.67 22.37
N GLN A 71 -13.42 2.61 21.64
CA GLN A 71 -12.78 3.79 21.06
C GLN A 71 -12.28 3.56 19.63
N PRO A 72 -12.61 4.46 18.68
CA PRO A 72 -12.06 4.40 17.35
C PRO A 72 -10.55 4.74 17.35
N SER A 73 -9.86 4.34 16.29
CA SER A 73 -8.51 4.81 16.00
C SER A 73 -8.59 6.26 15.53
N LEU A 74 -8.16 7.19 16.37
CA LEU A 74 -8.05 8.61 16.04
C LEU A 74 -6.59 8.92 15.72
N LEU A 75 -6.35 9.52 14.56
CA LEU A 75 -5.03 9.95 14.15
C LEU A 75 -4.77 11.38 14.62
N THR A 76 -3.54 11.62 15.07
CA THR A 76 -2.99 12.98 15.15
C THR A 76 -2.83 13.57 13.75
N HIS A 77 -2.66 14.89 13.66
CA HIS A 77 -2.42 15.55 12.37
C HIS A 77 -1.15 15.01 11.67
N ASP A 78 -0.06 14.81 12.42
CA ASP A 78 1.21 14.33 11.86
C ASP A 78 1.09 12.89 11.34
N GLU A 79 0.25 12.06 11.96
CA GLU A 79 -0.08 10.73 11.46
C GLU A 79 -0.90 10.78 10.17
N VAL A 80 -1.78 11.78 10.02
CA VAL A 80 -2.50 12.02 8.74
C VAL A 80 -1.52 12.46 7.66
N GLU A 81 -0.61 13.39 7.94
CA GLU A 81 0.43 13.80 7.01
C GLU A 81 1.29 12.61 6.58
N THR A 82 1.73 11.79 7.54
CA THR A 82 2.47 10.55 7.30
C THR A 82 1.68 9.58 6.43
N PHE A 83 0.38 9.41 6.69
CA PHE A 83 -0.48 8.56 5.86
C PHE A 83 -0.48 9.03 4.40
N PHE A 84 -0.66 10.32 4.17
CA PHE A 84 -0.67 10.89 2.82
C PHE A 84 0.69 10.80 2.14
N HIS A 85 1.78 10.98 2.88
CA HIS A 85 3.14 10.80 2.37
C HIS A 85 3.34 9.38 1.83
N GLU A 86 3.07 8.37 2.65
CA GLU A 86 3.24 6.98 2.24
C GLU A 86 2.28 6.60 1.12
N PHE A 87 1.03 7.07 1.17
CA PHE A 87 0.10 6.82 0.08
C PHE A 87 0.56 7.45 -1.25
N GLY A 88 1.31 8.56 -1.20
CA GLY A 88 2.01 9.12 -2.36
C GLY A 88 2.98 8.12 -2.99
N HIS A 89 3.78 7.42 -2.19
CA HIS A 89 4.68 6.36 -2.67
C HIS A 89 3.91 5.17 -3.24
N VAL A 90 2.78 4.78 -2.64
CA VAL A 90 1.88 3.75 -3.20
C VAL A 90 1.45 4.17 -4.62
N MET A 91 0.96 5.40 -4.78
CA MET A 91 0.51 5.88 -6.09
C MET A 91 1.66 5.98 -7.09
N HIS A 92 2.86 6.38 -6.66
CA HIS A 92 4.05 6.40 -7.51
C HIS A 92 4.34 5.00 -8.08
N GLN A 93 4.35 3.96 -7.23
CA GLN A 93 4.59 2.59 -7.68
C GLN A 93 3.45 2.04 -8.55
N ILE A 94 2.20 2.33 -8.21
CA ILE A 94 1.03 1.79 -8.93
C ILE A 94 0.86 2.45 -10.30
N CYS A 95 1.12 3.75 -10.41
CA CYS A 95 0.91 4.51 -11.64
C CYS A 95 2.13 4.46 -12.58
N THR A 96 3.19 3.74 -12.23
CA THR A 96 4.38 3.63 -13.07
C THR A 96 4.03 3.12 -14.47
N LYS A 97 4.74 3.66 -15.47
CA LYS A 97 4.57 3.36 -16.90
C LYS A 97 5.92 3.04 -17.55
N ALA A 98 6.90 2.67 -16.73
CA ALA A 98 8.23 2.31 -17.19
C ALA A 98 8.23 1.03 -18.03
N ASN A 99 9.15 0.95 -18.98
CA ASN A 99 9.32 -0.24 -19.81
C ASN A 99 10.06 -1.36 -19.08
N PHE A 100 11.01 -1.02 -18.21
CA PHE A 100 11.91 -1.95 -17.53
C PHE A 100 11.79 -1.79 -16.01
N TYR A 101 11.86 -2.91 -15.28
CA TYR A 101 11.67 -2.93 -13.82
C TYR A 101 12.66 -2.03 -13.06
N LYS A 102 13.88 -1.84 -13.58
CA LYS A 102 14.91 -1.01 -12.96
C LYS A 102 14.50 0.47 -12.86
N PHE A 103 13.54 0.90 -13.68
CA PHE A 103 13.05 2.26 -13.75
C PHE A 103 11.56 2.35 -13.39
N ALA A 104 11.00 1.25 -12.89
CA ALA A 104 9.62 1.19 -12.43
C ALA A 104 9.42 2.07 -11.20
#